data_AF-A0A8E2EVZ7-F1
#
_entry.id   AF-A0A8E2EVZ7-F1
#
_cell.length_a   1.000
_cell.length_b   1.000
_cell.length_c   1.000
_cell.angle_alpha   90.00
_cell.angle_beta   90.00
_cell.angle_gamma   90.00
#
_symmetry.space_group_name_H-M   'P 1'
#
loop_
_entity.id
_entity.type
_entity.pdbx_description
1 polymer ?
#
loop_
_entity_poly.entity_id
_entity_poly.type
_entity_poly.pdbx_seq_one_letter_code
_entity_poly.pdbx_strand_id
1 'polypeptide(L)'
;LSNKNEFWVIRDISDKELLLKNYSIAAPSRGISDCHLCSSGTKYYFFDDGIIHLRKAHFRRPEEECGSDELPINALTNWLRNDPQLRYDQKFDQLLLMLSRLVEHLQALRANSGKIREGISTSESSVSSRYKLPSSLVKSFEQTITLLLWSAQSINLIDKHFRNWNYVPPNVQSYESEELMAASDRLNALVIEAQASMERAENDFILMCRTENDVETVSYIAVGLEYILASAIVNLCKRPIHRGLDVAELYQAFGRTLQLQATKHPRKRLIREIHRVIEEIELLRDITNCQFEVLWSFIQVLDDKSFRITNRTRNSRFHLEKQFLTTAHRHLKKKSADLDHLRSRMVNLSRQVAQSVEILEEDHGKAILLFTMVTIIFLPLSFVTGYLGMNTTDIRNSQQNQWIFWAISLPLTSLIVVLALLVALKGDSIREMWIDRQSFKEKKLERSLLDWRQSTLPDDRIFMDEGKREIEELFSQDGNGVMGMAV
;
A
#
# COMPACT_ATOMS: atom_id res chain seq x y z
N LEU A 1 11.95 6.42 -76.34
CA LEU A 1 12.13 7.32 -75.18
C LEU A 1 11.48 6.63 -73.99
N SER A 2 12.23 5.73 -73.35
CA SER A 2 11.76 4.95 -72.19
C SER A 2 11.91 5.82 -70.94
N ASN A 3 10.81 6.03 -70.21
CA ASN A 3 10.80 6.74 -68.93
C ASN A 3 11.69 5.99 -67.94
N LYS A 4 12.93 6.45 -67.77
CA LYS A 4 13.87 5.93 -66.76
C LYS A 4 13.32 6.29 -65.37
N ASN A 5 12.55 5.37 -64.77
CA ASN A 5 12.27 5.19 -63.34
C ASN A 5 10.83 4.74 -63.04
N GLU A 6 10.03 4.31 -64.03
CA GLU A 6 8.76 3.66 -63.72
C GLU A 6 9.00 2.24 -63.19
N PHE A 7 8.51 1.97 -61.99
CA PHE A 7 8.48 0.64 -61.38
C PHE A 7 7.05 0.33 -60.93
N TRP A 8 6.77 -0.96 -60.86
CA TRP A 8 5.49 -1.53 -60.43
C TRP A 8 5.69 -2.32 -59.14
N VAL A 9 4.75 -2.19 -58.22
CA VAL A 9 4.73 -2.95 -56.97
C VAL A 9 3.37 -3.61 -56.82
N ILE A 10 3.36 -4.83 -56.29
CA ILE A 10 2.14 -5.54 -55.94
C ILE A 10 1.67 -5.02 -54.59
N ARG A 11 0.45 -4.49 -54.54
CA ARG A 11 -0.17 -3.97 -53.32
C ARG A 11 -1.22 -4.95 -52.84
N ASP A 12 -1.15 -5.31 -51.56
CA ASP A 12 -2.21 -6.07 -50.92
C ASP A 12 -3.43 -5.18 -50.66
N ILE A 13 -4.57 -5.57 -51.23
CA ILE A 13 -5.88 -4.95 -51.01
C ILE A 13 -6.89 -5.94 -50.41
N SER A 14 -6.41 -7.10 -49.95
CA SER A 14 -7.26 -8.19 -49.42
C SER A 14 -8.05 -7.78 -48.18
N ASP A 15 -7.48 -6.89 -47.35
CA ASP A 15 -8.13 -6.36 -46.13
C ASP A 15 -9.32 -5.42 -46.41
N LYS A 16 -9.51 -4.99 -47.66
CA LYS A 16 -10.58 -4.07 -48.07
C LYS A 16 -11.75 -4.83 -48.67
N GLU A 17 -12.40 -5.72 -47.90
CA GLU A 17 -13.49 -6.60 -48.35
C GLU A 17 -14.62 -5.87 -49.11
N LEU A 18 -14.98 -4.66 -48.67
CA LEU A 18 -16.02 -3.84 -49.31
C LEU A 18 -15.62 -3.41 -50.73
N LEU A 19 -14.33 -3.17 -50.99
CA LEU A 19 -13.85 -2.85 -52.34
C LEU A 19 -13.87 -4.08 -53.23
N LEU A 20 -13.49 -5.24 -52.71
CA LEU A 20 -13.51 -6.50 -53.46
C LEU A 20 -14.94 -6.88 -53.88
N LYS A 21 -15.91 -6.72 -52.96
CA LYS A 21 -17.33 -7.00 -53.22
C LYS A 21 -17.97 -5.97 -54.16
N ASN A 22 -17.74 -4.68 -53.95
CA ASN A 22 -18.40 -3.62 -54.73
C ASN A 22 -17.90 -3.49 -56.18
N TYR A 23 -16.63 -3.85 -56.42
CA TYR A 23 -16.02 -3.77 -57.76
C TYR A 23 -15.77 -5.14 -58.39
N SER A 24 -16.31 -6.21 -57.81
CA SER A 24 -16.18 -7.59 -58.29
C SER A 24 -14.72 -7.99 -58.59
N ILE A 25 -13.80 -7.60 -57.70
CA ILE A 25 -12.37 -7.90 -57.85
C ILE A 25 -12.12 -9.33 -57.34
N ALA A 26 -11.47 -10.16 -58.16
CA ALA A 26 -11.12 -11.52 -57.78
C ALA A 26 -10.14 -11.52 -56.60
N ALA A 27 -10.44 -12.29 -55.55
CA ALA A 27 -9.56 -12.50 -54.41
C ALA A 27 -8.45 -13.51 -54.75
N PRO A 28 -7.23 -13.34 -54.21
CA PRO A 28 -6.12 -14.25 -54.46
C PRO A 28 -6.37 -15.61 -53.78
N SER A 29 -5.97 -16.71 -54.44
CA SER A 29 -6.03 -18.06 -53.89
C SER A 29 -4.98 -18.29 -52.79
N ARG A 30 -3.85 -17.58 -52.85
CA ARG A 30 -2.85 -17.50 -51.79
C ARG A 30 -2.67 -16.04 -51.37
N GLY A 31 -2.70 -15.75 -50.06
CA GLY A 31 -2.55 -14.41 -49.51
C GLY A 31 -1.28 -13.70 -50.04
N ILE A 32 -1.40 -12.41 -50.35
CA ILE A 32 -0.27 -11.61 -50.87
C ILE A 32 0.79 -11.40 -49.78
N SER A 33 0.35 -11.24 -48.54
CA SER A 33 1.18 -11.25 -47.33
C SER A 33 2.00 -12.53 -47.13
N ASP A 34 1.53 -13.69 -47.61
CA ASP A 34 2.19 -14.99 -47.48
C ASP A 34 3.33 -15.23 -48.50
N CYS A 35 3.57 -14.27 -49.40
CA CYS A 35 4.64 -14.35 -50.39
C CYS A 35 5.80 -13.44 -50.00
N HIS A 36 7.00 -14.00 -49.83
CA HIS A 36 8.20 -13.24 -49.47
C HIS A 36 8.56 -12.14 -50.48
N LEU A 37 8.27 -12.32 -51.78
CA LEU A 37 8.55 -11.31 -52.80
C LEU A 37 7.55 -10.14 -52.73
N CYS A 38 6.29 -10.42 -52.43
CA CYS A 38 5.25 -9.40 -52.25
C CYS A 38 5.39 -8.69 -50.91
N SER A 39 5.64 -9.41 -49.81
CA SER A 39 5.82 -8.83 -48.48
C SER A 39 7.10 -7.99 -48.35
N SER A 40 8.15 -8.31 -49.12
CA SER A 40 9.35 -7.47 -49.24
C SER A 40 9.19 -6.25 -50.15
N GLY A 41 8.05 -6.11 -50.84
CA GLY A 41 7.76 -4.98 -51.72
C GLY A 41 8.70 -4.90 -52.93
N THR A 42 8.93 -6.04 -53.59
CA THR A 42 9.79 -6.14 -54.78
C THR A 42 9.34 -5.19 -55.90
N LYS A 43 10.28 -4.51 -56.54
CA LYS A 43 10.05 -3.62 -57.70
C LYS A 43 10.11 -4.41 -59.00
N TYR A 44 9.06 -4.33 -59.80
CA TYR A 44 9.01 -4.85 -61.17
C TYR A 44 9.21 -3.70 -62.16
N TYR A 45 10.19 -3.79 -63.04
CA TYR A 45 10.47 -2.73 -64.03
C TYR A 45 9.57 -2.83 -65.27
N PHE A 46 9.00 -4.02 -65.51
CA PHE A 46 8.02 -4.25 -66.57
C PHE A 46 6.68 -4.64 -65.96
N PHE A 47 5.61 -4.11 -66.55
CA PHE A 47 4.23 -4.40 -66.13
C PHE A 47 3.92 -5.90 -66.21
N ASP A 48 4.37 -6.55 -67.29
CA ASP A 48 4.13 -7.97 -67.55
C ASP A 48 4.76 -8.88 -66.50
N ASP A 49 5.94 -8.53 -65.97
CA ASP A 49 6.63 -9.31 -64.93
C ASP A 49 5.80 -9.38 -63.63
N GLY A 50 5.16 -8.26 -63.27
CA GLY A 50 4.26 -8.19 -62.13
C GLY A 50 3.00 -9.03 -62.31
N ILE A 51 2.41 -9.00 -63.52
CA ILE A 51 1.23 -9.82 -63.86
C ILE A 51 1.57 -11.32 -63.87
N ILE A 52 2.72 -11.70 -64.42
CA ILE A 52 3.21 -13.08 -64.42
C ILE A 52 3.39 -13.57 -62.98
N HIS A 53 3.96 -12.74 -62.10
CA HIS A 53 4.10 -13.09 -60.69
C HIS A 53 2.73 -13.30 -60.02
N LEU A 54 1.79 -12.35 -60.15
CA LEU A 54 0.44 -12.47 -59.60
C LEU A 54 -0.27 -13.75 -60.06
N ARG A 55 -0.22 -14.04 -61.36
CA ARG A 55 -0.87 -15.22 -61.95
C ARG A 55 -0.28 -16.53 -61.41
N LYS A 56 1.05 -16.63 -61.31
CA LYS A 56 1.73 -17.86 -60.89
C LYS A 56 1.71 -18.09 -59.38
N ALA A 57 1.83 -17.02 -58.59
CA ALA A 57 2.03 -17.11 -57.14
C ALA A 57 0.72 -16.96 -56.34
N HIS A 58 -0.23 -16.15 -56.82
CA HIS A 58 -1.40 -15.73 -56.04
C HIS A 58 -2.75 -16.10 -56.66
N PHE A 59 -2.83 -16.31 -57.97
CA PHE A 59 -4.08 -16.66 -58.67
C PHE A 59 -4.00 -18.01 -59.39
N ARG A 60 -3.11 -18.90 -58.91
CA ARG A 60 -2.98 -20.27 -59.46
C ARG A 60 -4.19 -21.11 -59.04
N ARG A 61 -4.91 -21.68 -60.01
CA ARG A 61 -5.95 -22.70 -59.78
C ARG A 61 -5.32 -24.11 -59.71
N PRO A 62 -5.91 -25.06 -58.96
CA PRO A 62 -5.55 -26.48 -59.03
C PRO A 62 -5.85 -27.03 -60.43
N GLU A 63 -5.04 -27.97 -60.91
CA GLU A 63 -4.97 -28.43 -62.31
C GLU A 63 -6.23 -29.16 -62.85
N GLU A 64 -7.31 -29.31 -62.06
CA GLU A 64 -8.52 -30.06 -62.45
C GLU A 64 -9.60 -29.22 -63.19
N GLU A 65 -9.50 -27.89 -63.21
CA GLU A 65 -10.41 -27.00 -63.98
C GLU A 65 -9.70 -26.47 -65.24
N CYS A 66 -9.36 -27.35 -66.17
CA CYS A 66 -8.84 -26.96 -67.49
C CYS A 66 -10.02 -26.56 -68.41
N GLY A 67 -10.55 -25.36 -68.16
CA GLY A 67 -11.49 -24.66 -69.03
C GLY A 67 -11.00 -23.22 -69.19
N SER A 68 -11.03 -22.71 -70.42
CA SER A 68 -10.40 -21.48 -70.90
C SER A 68 -11.00 -20.17 -70.36
N ASP A 69 -11.04 -19.97 -69.04
CA ASP A 69 -11.31 -18.68 -68.41
C ASP A 69 -10.13 -18.34 -67.49
N GLU A 70 -8.98 -18.02 -68.10
CA GLU A 70 -7.93 -17.29 -67.38
C GLU A 70 -8.51 -15.94 -66.93
N LEU A 71 -8.29 -15.56 -65.66
CA LEU A 71 -8.69 -14.24 -65.19
C LEU A 71 -8.13 -13.17 -66.15
N PRO A 72 -8.98 -12.27 -66.68
CA PRO A 72 -8.53 -11.27 -67.63
C PRO A 72 -7.43 -10.42 -67.00
N ILE A 73 -6.44 -10.00 -67.80
CA ILE A 73 -5.31 -9.16 -67.33
C ILE A 73 -5.83 -7.92 -66.58
N ASN A 74 -6.98 -7.38 -67.01
CA ASN A 74 -7.70 -6.27 -66.39
C ASN A 74 -8.18 -6.53 -64.95
N ALA A 75 -8.35 -7.78 -64.53
CA ALA A 75 -8.68 -8.12 -63.15
C ALA A 75 -7.42 -8.11 -62.24
N LEU A 76 -6.27 -8.49 -62.80
CA LEU A 76 -4.98 -8.54 -62.09
C LEU A 76 -4.31 -7.16 -61.99
N THR A 77 -4.60 -6.25 -62.91
CA THR A 77 -4.10 -4.86 -62.88
C THR A 77 -4.48 -4.12 -61.59
N ASN A 78 -5.62 -4.47 -60.98
CA ASN A 78 -6.10 -3.86 -59.74
C ASN A 78 -5.15 -4.06 -58.55
N TRP A 79 -4.28 -5.06 -58.62
CA TRP A 79 -3.30 -5.43 -57.59
C TRP A 79 -1.90 -4.81 -57.83
N LEU A 80 -1.68 -4.18 -58.98
CA LEU A 80 -0.43 -3.52 -59.34
C LEU A 80 -0.55 -2.00 -59.23
N ARG A 81 0.50 -1.36 -58.72
CA ARG A 81 0.61 0.10 -58.63
C ARG A 81 1.92 0.55 -59.23
N ASN A 82 1.85 1.57 -60.10
CA ASN A 82 3.05 2.32 -60.49
C ASN A 82 3.43 3.34 -59.41
N ASP A 83 4.62 3.93 -59.52
CA ASP A 83 5.13 4.93 -58.57
C ASP A 83 4.14 6.06 -58.22
N PRO A 84 3.53 6.80 -59.18
CA PRO A 84 2.60 7.86 -58.85
C PRO A 84 1.30 7.34 -58.22
N GLN A 85 0.76 6.21 -58.70
CA GLN A 85 -0.43 5.59 -58.08
C GLN A 85 -0.15 5.18 -56.65
N LEU A 86 1.00 4.57 -56.38
CA LEU A 86 1.39 4.14 -55.05
C LEU A 86 1.58 5.33 -54.09
N ARG A 87 2.16 6.42 -54.57
CA ARG A 87 2.28 7.69 -53.83
C ARG A 87 0.90 8.27 -53.48
N TYR A 88 -0.02 8.31 -54.43
CA TYR A 88 -1.40 8.78 -54.17
C TYR A 88 -2.10 7.87 -53.16
N ASP A 89 -2.00 6.57 -53.36
CA ASP A 89 -2.54 5.55 -52.49
C ASP A 89 -2.08 5.74 -51.03
N GLN A 90 -0.77 5.83 -50.79
CA GLN A 90 -0.19 6.06 -49.45
C GLN A 90 -0.64 7.40 -48.85
N LYS A 91 -0.66 8.47 -49.67
CA LYS A 91 -1.16 9.78 -49.24
C LYS A 91 -2.63 9.70 -48.81
N PHE A 92 -3.47 9.03 -49.59
CA PHE A 92 -4.89 8.90 -49.30
C PHE A 92 -5.15 8.03 -48.08
N ASP A 93 -4.41 6.94 -47.87
CA ASP A 93 -4.55 6.13 -46.65
C ASP A 93 -4.19 6.94 -45.39
N GLN A 94 -3.13 7.75 -45.43
CA GLN A 94 -2.76 8.64 -44.32
C GLN A 94 -3.81 9.73 -44.06
N LEU A 95 -4.34 10.35 -45.12
CA LEU A 95 -5.43 11.31 -44.99
C LEU A 95 -6.71 10.68 -44.44
N LEU A 96 -7.04 9.47 -44.90
CA LEU A 96 -8.25 8.76 -44.48
C LEU A 96 -8.15 8.34 -43.02
N LEU A 97 -7.00 7.86 -42.56
CA LEU A 97 -6.74 7.53 -41.15
C LEU A 97 -6.89 8.76 -40.25
N MET A 98 -6.36 9.91 -40.67
CA MET A 98 -6.48 11.15 -39.91
C MET A 98 -7.93 11.65 -39.89
N LEU A 99 -8.62 11.63 -41.04
CA LEU A 99 -10.01 12.07 -41.13
C LEU A 99 -10.95 11.17 -40.35
N SER A 100 -10.75 9.84 -40.37
CA SER A 100 -11.60 8.91 -39.61
C SER A 100 -11.47 9.17 -38.11
N ARG A 101 -10.25 9.30 -37.59
CA ARG A 101 -9.99 9.67 -36.18
C ARG A 101 -10.64 11.01 -35.83
N LEU A 102 -10.44 12.03 -36.66
CA LEU A 102 -11.03 13.35 -36.42
C LEU A 102 -12.56 13.32 -36.40
N VAL A 103 -13.18 12.57 -37.32
CA VAL A 103 -14.64 12.41 -37.36
C VAL A 103 -15.15 11.70 -36.11
N GLU A 104 -14.51 10.62 -35.67
CA GLU A 104 -14.86 9.93 -34.42
C GLU A 104 -14.81 10.88 -33.22
N HIS A 105 -13.76 11.70 -33.13
CA HIS A 105 -13.62 12.66 -32.05
C HIS A 105 -14.63 13.80 -32.11
N LEU A 106 -14.89 14.36 -33.29
CA LEU A 106 -15.92 15.40 -33.48
C LEU A 106 -17.33 14.86 -33.20
N GLN A 107 -17.60 13.59 -33.50
CA GLN A 107 -18.85 12.93 -33.13
C GLN A 107 -18.99 12.80 -31.62
N ALA A 108 -17.92 12.42 -30.91
CA ALA A 108 -17.92 12.38 -29.44
C ALA A 108 -18.14 13.76 -28.81
N LEU A 109 -17.45 14.79 -29.30
CA LEU A 109 -17.63 16.18 -28.84
C LEU A 109 -19.05 16.67 -29.12
N ARG A 110 -19.59 16.36 -30.31
CA ARG A 110 -20.98 16.69 -30.66
C ARG A 110 -21.97 16.00 -29.73
N ALA A 111 -21.79 14.72 -29.44
CA ALA A 111 -22.67 13.97 -28.53
C ALA A 111 -22.67 14.59 -27.13
N ASN A 112 -21.50 14.94 -26.59
CA ASN A 112 -21.38 15.58 -25.28
C ASN A 112 -21.99 17.00 -25.28
N SER A 113 -21.77 17.79 -26.34
CA SER A 113 -22.43 19.10 -26.49
C SER A 113 -23.96 18.98 -26.57
N GLY A 114 -24.47 17.90 -27.16
CA GLY A 114 -25.89 17.58 -27.22
C GLY A 114 -26.49 17.36 -25.83
N LYS A 115 -25.81 16.57 -24.99
CA LYS A 115 -26.21 16.34 -23.59
C LYS A 115 -26.28 17.63 -22.79
N ILE A 116 -25.28 18.50 -22.91
CA ILE A 116 -25.25 19.80 -22.23
C ILE A 116 -26.45 20.64 -22.65
N ARG A 117 -26.71 20.74 -23.96
CA ARG A 117 -27.84 21.51 -24.50
C ARG A 117 -29.18 20.96 -24.04
N GLU A 118 -29.39 19.66 -24.14
CA GLU A 118 -30.62 18.99 -23.72
C GLU A 118 -30.88 19.16 -22.22
N GLY A 119 -29.84 19.03 -21.40
CA GLY A 119 -29.89 19.22 -19.95
C GLY A 119 -30.21 20.66 -19.50
N ILE A 120 -29.91 21.67 -20.32
CA ILE A 120 -30.30 23.07 -20.05
C ILE A 120 -31.73 23.33 -20.54
N SER A 121 -32.08 22.83 -21.73
CA SER A 121 -33.37 23.12 -22.39
C SER A 121 -34.61 22.49 -21.74
N THR A 122 -34.42 21.45 -20.90
CA THR A 122 -35.52 20.76 -20.19
C THR A 122 -35.88 21.38 -18.84
N SER A 123 -35.18 22.45 -18.42
CA SER A 123 -35.54 23.21 -17.22
C SER A 123 -36.63 24.25 -17.56
N GLU A 124 -37.90 23.89 -17.34
CA GLU A 124 -39.07 24.73 -17.65
C GLU A 124 -39.23 25.99 -16.76
N SER A 125 -38.32 26.24 -15.82
CA SER A 125 -38.38 27.43 -14.95
C SER A 125 -37.51 28.56 -15.50
N SER A 126 -38.19 29.56 -16.07
CA SER A 126 -37.77 30.96 -16.27
C SER A 126 -36.26 31.23 -16.16
N VAL A 127 -35.61 31.50 -17.30
CA VAL A 127 -34.21 31.98 -17.46
C VAL A 127 -33.65 32.57 -16.17
N SER A 128 -33.12 31.70 -15.33
CA SER A 128 -32.57 32.11 -14.04
C SER A 128 -31.28 32.85 -14.35
N SER A 129 -31.07 34.02 -13.75
CA SER A 129 -29.81 34.78 -13.79
C SER A 129 -28.59 34.01 -13.23
N ARG A 130 -28.77 32.71 -12.94
CA ARG A 130 -27.84 31.73 -12.37
C ARG A 130 -26.95 31.06 -13.43
N TYR A 131 -27.34 31.05 -14.70
CA TYR A 131 -26.51 30.47 -15.77
C TYR A 131 -25.46 31.48 -16.25
N LYS A 132 -24.26 31.41 -15.64
CA LYS A 132 -23.06 32.07 -16.18
C LYS A 132 -22.34 31.12 -17.12
N LEU A 133 -21.62 31.67 -18.09
CA LEU A 133 -20.82 30.87 -19.02
C LEU A 133 -19.61 30.28 -18.27
N PRO A 134 -19.50 28.94 -18.12
CA PRO A 134 -18.35 28.33 -17.45
C PRO A 134 -17.06 28.58 -18.23
N SER A 135 -15.97 28.88 -17.52
CA SER A 135 -14.64 29.02 -18.14
C SER A 135 -14.17 27.72 -18.81
N SER A 136 -14.59 26.57 -18.29
CA SER A 136 -14.37 25.23 -18.86
C SER A 136 -15.05 25.05 -20.22
N LEU A 137 -16.25 25.61 -20.44
CA LEU A 137 -16.93 25.58 -21.74
C LEU A 137 -16.18 26.45 -22.75
N VAL A 138 -15.74 27.65 -22.34
CA VAL A 138 -14.91 28.52 -23.19
C VAL A 138 -13.62 27.80 -23.58
N LYS A 139 -12.98 27.14 -22.61
CA LYS A 139 -11.77 26.35 -22.86
C LYS A 139 -12.04 25.18 -23.81
N SER A 140 -13.17 24.49 -23.67
CA SER A 140 -13.55 23.41 -24.58
C SER A 140 -13.78 23.89 -26.02
N PHE A 141 -14.40 25.07 -26.18
CA PHE A 141 -14.55 25.71 -27.48
C PHE A 141 -13.19 26.08 -28.09
N GLU A 142 -12.30 26.70 -27.31
CA GLU A 142 -10.93 27.03 -27.74
C GLU A 142 -10.16 25.80 -28.20
N GLN A 143 -10.21 24.71 -27.43
CA GLN A 143 -9.53 23.46 -27.77
C GLN A 143 -10.13 22.79 -29.01
N THR A 144 -11.45 22.86 -29.19
CA THR A 144 -12.11 22.33 -30.39
C THR A 144 -11.73 23.12 -31.64
N ILE A 145 -11.66 24.46 -31.57
CA ILE A 145 -11.17 25.29 -32.68
C ILE A 145 -9.70 24.98 -32.96
N THR A 146 -8.87 24.88 -31.92
CA THR A 146 -7.45 24.55 -32.06
C THR A 146 -7.28 23.22 -32.78
N LEU A 147 -8.04 22.19 -32.41
CA LEU A 147 -8.06 20.90 -33.09
C LEU A 147 -8.43 21.02 -34.58
N LEU A 148 -9.45 21.81 -34.92
CA LEU A 148 -9.87 22.03 -36.32
C LEU A 148 -8.80 22.78 -37.14
N LEU A 149 -8.14 23.77 -36.55
CA LEU A 149 -7.06 24.51 -37.22
C LEU A 149 -5.83 23.61 -37.44
N TRP A 150 -5.45 22.84 -36.42
CA TRP A 150 -4.33 21.91 -36.52
C TRP A 150 -4.61 20.77 -37.49
N SER A 151 -5.84 20.27 -37.60
CA SER A 151 -6.15 19.24 -38.60
C SER A 151 -6.02 19.77 -40.03
N ALA A 152 -6.46 21.01 -40.30
CA ALA A 152 -6.25 21.66 -41.57
C ALA A 152 -4.74 21.85 -41.88
N GLN A 153 -3.94 22.20 -40.87
CA GLN A 153 -2.49 22.27 -41.01
C GLN A 153 -1.86 20.91 -41.29
N SER A 154 -2.30 19.85 -40.60
CA SER A 154 -1.80 18.48 -40.81
C SER A 154 -2.08 17.97 -42.21
N ILE A 155 -3.22 18.31 -42.84
CA ILE A 155 -3.48 18.00 -44.26
C ILE A 155 -2.40 18.62 -45.17
N ASN A 156 -2.02 19.86 -44.92
CA ASN A 156 -0.98 20.54 -45.70
C ASN A 156 0.41 19.92 -45.47
N LEU A 157 0.71 19.49 -44.24
CA LEU A 157 1.95 18.77 -43.92
C LEU A 157 2.02 17.42 -44.64
N ILE A 158 0.91 16.66 -44.65
CA ILE A 158 0.81 15.41 -45.42
C ILE A 158 1.02 15.67 -46.91
N ASP A 159 0.37 16.71 -47.47
CA ASP A 159 0.58 17.06 -48.88
C ASP A 159 2.05 17.37 -49.16
N LYS A 160 2.69 18.22 -48.34
CA LYS A 160 4.10 18.58 -48.46
C LYS A 160 5.04 17.38 -48.35
N HIS A 161 4.78 16.47 -47.40
CA HIS A 161 5.55 15.24 -47.24
C HIS A 161 5.49 14.39 -48.50
N PHE A 162 4.28 14.16 -49.02
CA PHE A 162 4.11 13.35 -50.22
C PHE A 162 4.67 14.04 -51.47
N ARG A 163 4.72 15.39 -51.55
CA ARG A 163 5.73 16.24 -52.25
C ARG A 163 6.94 15.50 -52.82
N ASN A 164 7.80 15.08 -51.90
CA ASN A 164 9.13 14.56 -52.19
C ASN A 164 9.26 13.11 -51.73
N TRP A 165 8.13 12.40 -51.65
CA TRP A 165 8.09 11.03 -51.19
C TRP A 165 8.71 10.08 -52.22
N ASN A 166 9.55 9.18 -51.72
CA ASN A 166 10.16 8.10 -52.48
C ASN A 166 9.70 6.78 -51.89
N TYR A 167 9.43 5.79 -52.74
CA TYR A 167 9.05 4.47 -52.28
C TYR A 167 10.19 3.80 -51.51
N VAL A 168 9.87 3.45 -50.26
CA VAL A 168 10.71 2.63 -49.36
C VAL A 168 10.05 1.26 -49.23
N PRO A 169 10.76 0.16 -49.53
CA PRO A 169 10.21 -1.19 -49.41
C PRO A 169 9.86 -1.54 -47.94
N PRO A 170 8.82 -2.34 -47.68
CA PRO A 170 8.34 -2.66 -46.32
C PRO A 170 9.36 -3.37 -45.43
N ASN A 171 10.35 -4.04 -46.01
CA ASN A 171 11.41 -4.76 -45.29
C ASN A 171 12.55 -3.85 -44.80
N VAL A 172 12.57 -2.59 -45.23
CA VAL A 172 13.42 -1.54 -44.66
C VAL A 172 12.59 -0.87 -43.59
N GLN A 173 13.07 -0.83 -42.34
CA GLN A 173 12.40 -0.09 -41.26
C GLN A 173 12.04 1.30 -41.76
N SER A 174 10.76 1.54 -42.03
CA SER A 174 10.29 2.85 -42.41
C SER A 174 10.42 3.72 -41.18
N TYR A 175 11.42 4.58 -41.15
CA TYR A 175 11.30 5.80 -40.38
C TYR A 175 10.12 6.54 -41.00
N GLU A 176 8.92 6.37 -40.46
CA GLU A 176 7.85 7.35 -40.67
C GLU A 176 8.50 8.71 -40.44
N SER A 177 8.30 9.63 -41.39
CA SER A 177 8.95 10.94 -41.30
C SER A 177 8.66 11.53 -39.93
N GLU A 178 9.71 11.91 -39.21
CA GLU A 178 9.63 12.50 -37.87
C GLU A 178 8.61 13.64 -37.82
N GLU A 179 8.49 14.39 -38.94
CA GLU A 179 7.49 15.45 -39.13
C GLU A 179 6.04 14.94 -39.10
N LEU A 180 5.76 13.77 -39.71
CA LEU A 180 4.43 13.18 -39.76
C LEU A 180 4.04 12.55 -38.41
N MET A 181 5.00 11.89 -37.75
CA MET A 181 4.81 11.36 -36.39
C MET A 181 4.53 12.49 -35.40
N ALA A 182 5.35 13.55 -35.40
CA ALA A 182 5.16 14.70 -34.54
C ALA A 182 3.81 15.41 -34.77
N ALA A 183 3.37 15.51 -36.03
CA ALA A 183 2.06 16.05 -36.37
C ALA A 183 0.91 15.17 -35.85
N SER A 184 1.03 13.85 -35.97
CA SER A 184 0.06 12.88 -35.44
C SER A 184 -0.01 12.93 -33.91
N ASP A 185 1.13 12.94 -33.23
CA ASP A 185 1.21 13.02 -31.77
C ASP A 185 0.62 14.33 -31.24
N ARG A 186 0.90 15.44 -31.92
CA ARG A 186 0.31 16.74 -31.56
C ARG A 186 -1.20 16.74 -31.75
N LEU A 187 -1.71 16.15 -32.81
CA LEU A 187 -3.14 16.02 -33.05
C LEU A 187 -3.81 15.15 -31.98
N ASN A 188 -3.20 14.02 -31.60
CA ASN A 188 -3.70 13.17 -30.53
C ASN A 188 -3.73 13.90 -29.17
N ALA A 189 -2.69 14.69 -28.86
CA ALA A 189 -2.67 15.50 -27.65
C ALA A 189 -3.83 16.51 -27.61
N LEU A 190 -4.07 17.23 -28.72
CA LEU A 190 -5.17 18.20 -28.83
C LEU A 190 -6.54 17.53 -28.71
N VAL A 191 -6.70 16.32 -29.25
CA VAL A 191 -7.91 15.52 -29.07
C VAL A 191 -8.18 15.25 -27.59
N ILE A 192 -7.16 14.77 -26.86
CA ILE A 192 -7.28 14.45 -25.43
C ILE A 192 -7.63 15.71 -24.63
N GLU A 193 -6.98 16.83 -24.93
CA GLU A 193 -7.24 18.13 -24.28
C GLU A 193 -8.67 18.64 -24.56
N ALA A 194 -9.16 18.51 -25.78
CA ALA A 194 -10.52 18.89 -26.16
C ALA A 194 -11.58 18.01 -25.47
N GLN A 195 -11.37 16.71 -25.39
CA GLN A 195 -12.27 15.79 -24.68
C GLN A 195 -12.31 16.08 -23.17
N ALA A 196 -11.14 16.20 -22.53
CA ALA A 196 -11.04 16.46 -21.09
C ALA A 196 -11.58 17.84 -20.70
N SER A 197 -11.50 18.84 -21.59
CA SER A 197 -12.13 20.14 -21.36
C SER A 197 -13.65 20.09 -21.54
N MET A 198 -14.17 19.31 -22.49
CA MET A 198 -15.61 19.11 -22.67
C MET A 198 -16.23 18.35 -21.50
N GLU A 199 -15.58 17.31 -20.97
CA GLU A 199 -16.05 16.59 -19.78
C GLU A 199 -16.09 17.49 -18.53
N ARG A 200 -15.11 18.39 -18.39
CA ARG A 200 -15.14 19.40 -17.33
C ARG A 200 -16.29 20.39 -17.51
N ALA A 201 -16.55 20.84 -18.72
CA ALA A 201 -17.68 21.71 -19.02
C ALA A 201 -19.02 21.02 -18.70
N GLU A 202 -19.18 19.74 -19.06
CA GLU A 202 -20.35 18.93 -18.72
C GLU A 202 -20.57 18.87 -17.20
N ASN A 203 -19.51 18.59 -16.43
CA ASN A 203 -19.57 18.57 -14.98
C ASN A 203 -19.95 19.95 -14.39
N ASP A 204 -19.36 21.04 -14.88
CA ASP A 204 -19.65 22.40 -14.40
C ASP A 204 -21.12 22.78 -14.65
N PHE A 205 -21.70 22.41 -15.79
CA PHE A 205 -23.12 22.65 -16.05
C PHE A 205 -24.04 21.82 -15.16
N ILE A 206 -23.70 20.56 -14.89
CA ILE A 206 -24.45 19.72 -13.94
C ILE A 206 -24.46 20.36 -12.54
N LEU A 207 -23.34 20.96 -12.13
CA LEU A 207 -23.24 21.69 -10.87
C LEU A 207 -24.13 22.94 -10.86
N MET A 208 -24.06 23.77 -11.89
CA MET A 208 -24.88 24.99 -12.01
C MET A 208 -26.40 24.69 -12.01
N CYS A 209 -26.81 23.55 -12.59
CA CYS A 209 -28.22 23.13 -12.57
C CYS A 209 -28.71 22.65 -11.19
N ARG A 210 -27.82 22.21 -10.29
CA ARG A 210 -28.19 21.50 -9.05
C ARG A 210 -27.83 22.20 -7.74
N THR A 211 -26.96 23.22 -7.75
CA THR A 211 -26.57 23.97 -6.54
C THR A 211 -26.77 25.48 -6.70
N GLU A 212 -27.17 26.17 -5.62
CA GLU A 212 -27.41 27.62 -5.62
C GLU A 212 -26.14 28.48 -5.57
N ASN A 213 -24.96 27.86 -5.45
CA ASN A 213 -23.68 28.56 -5.29
C ASN A 213 -22.72 28.25 -6.44
N ASP A 214 -22.09 29.31 -6.96
CA ASP A 214 -20.91 29.27 -7.83
C ASP A 214 -19.78 28.54 -7.07
N VAL A 215 -19.48 27.28 -7.41
CA VAL A 215 -18.36 26.54 -6.79
C VAL A 215 -17.50 25.94 -7.89
N GLU A 216 -16.45 26.66 -8.27
CA GLU A 216 -15.42 26.29 -9.25
C GLU A 216 -14.57 25.05 -8.89
N THR A 217 -14.94 24.22 -7.90
CA THR A 217 -13.97 23.26 -7.32
C THR A 217 -14.50 21.91 -6.83
N VAL A 218 -15.75 21.51 -7.06
CA VAL A 218 -16.22 20.21 -6.52
C VAL A 218 -16.92 19.34 -7.55
N SER A 219 -16.17 18.37 -8.09
CA SER A 219 -16.69 17.23 -8.83
C SER A 219 -17.60 16.37 -7.94
N TYR A 220 -18.91 16.52 -8.05
CA TYR A 220 -19.88 15.57 -7.50
C TYR A 220 -20.25 14.53 -8.56
N ILE A 221 -19.49 13.43 -8.60
CA ILE A 221 -19.91 12.21 -9.30
C ILE A 221 -21.12 11.65 -8.54
N ALA A 222 -22.09 11.03 -9.22
CA ALA A 222 -23.21 10.36 -8.57
C ALA A 222 -22.70 9.20 -7.69
N VAL A 223 -22.44 9.53 -6.44
CA VAL A 223 -21.92 8.66 -5.38
C VAL A 223 -22.99 7.63 -5.02
N GLY A 224 -22.64 6.34 -5.11
CA GLY A 224 -23.51 5.26 -4.62
C GLY A 224 -23.60 5.23 -3.08
N LEU A 225 -24.59 4.53 -2.54
CA LEU A 225 -24.71 4.27 -1.10
C LEU A 225 -23.42 3.65 -0.53
N GLU A 226 -22.74 2.84 -1.34
CA GLU A 226 -21.48 2.17 -1.03
C GLU A 226 -20.36 3.17 -0.69
N TYR A 227 -20.24 4.25 -1.46
CA TYR A 227 -19.25 5.28 -1.19
C TYR A 227 -19.67 6.19 -0.03
N ILE A 228 -20.97 6.44 0.18
CA ILE A 228 -21.43 7.15 1.38
C ILE A 228 -21.07 6.35 2.65
N LEU A 229 -21.29 5.04 2.63
CA LEU A 229 -20.87 4.12 3.69
C LEU A 229 -19.34 4.11 3.84
N ALA A 230 -18.58 4.03 2.74
CA ALA A 230 -17.13 4.16 2.75
C ALA A 230 -16.69 5.45 3.44
N SER A 231 -17.30 6.59 3.07
CA SER A 231 -16.97 7.88 3.65
C SER A 231 -17.34 7.96 5.12
N ALA A 232 -18.47 7.39 5.53
CA ALA A 232 -18.87 7.34 6.94
C ALA A 232 -17.87 6.52 7.76
N ILE A 233 -17.50 5.31 7.29
CA ILE A 233 -16.51 4.45 7.96
C ILE A 233 -15.15 5.17 8.07
N VAL A 234 -14.67 5.74 6.96
CA VAL A 234 -13.37 6.44 6.93
C VAL A 234 -13.39 7.69 7.82
N ASN A 235 -14.49 8.43 7.87
CA ASN A 235 -14.63 9.58 8.77
C ASN A 235 -14.68 9.18 10.24
N LEU A 236 -15.32 8.05 10.58
CA LEU A 236 -15.29 7.50 11.93
C LEU A 236 -13.87 7.12 12.35
N CYS A 237 -13.09 6.51 11.45
CA CYS A 237 -11.68 6.18 11.69
C CYS A 237 -10.77 7.41 11.87
N LYS A 238 -11.13 8.55 11.24
CA LYS A 238 -10.36 9.80 11.28
C LYS A 238 -10.84 10.80 12.33
N ARG A 239 -11.91 10.48 13.05
CA ARG A 239 -12.54 11.44 13.98
C ARG A 239 -11.54 11.84 15.08
N PRO A 240 -11.27 13.15 15.27
CA PRO A 240 -10.41 13.59 16.36
C PRO A 240 -11.08 13.30 17.70
N ILE A 241 -10.29 12.82 18.67
CA ILE A 241 -10.81 12.47 20.00
C ILE A 241 -10.83 13.69 20.92
N HIS A 242 -9.72 14.44 20.97
CA HIS A 242 -9.57 15.54 21.92
C HIS A 242 -8.84 16.72 21.30
N ARG A 243 -9.40 17.93 21.42
CA ARG A 243 -8.82 19.20 20.91
C ARG A 243 -8.39 19.17 19.44
N GLY A 244 -9.06 18.36 18.62
CA GLY A 244 -8.72 18.22 17.20
C GLY A 244 -7.50 17.34 16.92
N LEU A 245 -6.88 16.73 17.94
CA LEU A 245 -5.73 15.84 17.78
C LEU A 245 -6.18 14.43 17.39
N ASP A 246 -5.41 13.81 16.51
CA ASP A 246 -5.52 12.36 16.30
C ASP A 246 -4.99 11.61 17.53
N VAL A 247 -5.45 10.37 17.69
CA VAL A 247 -5.09 9.50 18.80
C VAL A 247 -3.57 9.33 18.89
N ALA A 248 -2.90 9.11 17.75
CA ALA A 248 -1.45 8.94 17.74
C ALA A 248 -0.73 10.22 18.21
N GLU A 249 -1.21 11.40 17.81
CA GLU A 249 -0.64 12.69 18.21
C GLU A 249 -0.84 12.95 19.72
N LEU A 250 -2.02 12.61 20.25
CA LEU A 250 -2.34 12.74 21.66
C LEU A 250 -1.38 11.91 22.51
N TYR A 251 -1.22 10.63 22.20
CA TYR A 251 -0.31 9.74 22.94
C TYR A 251 1.16 10.11 22.72
N GLN A 252 1.54 10.67 21.57
CA GLN A 252 2.87 11.26 21.40
C GLN A 252 3.10 12.45 22.34
N ALA A 253 2.12 13.33 22.53
CA ALA A 253 2.24 14.46 23.45
C ALA A 253 2.34 14.00 24.92
N PHE A 254 1.52 13.00 25.31
CA PHE A 254 1.63 12.36 26.62
C PHE A 254 3.00 11.69 26.81
N GLY A 255 3.47 10.93 25.82
CA GLY A 255 4.77 10.27 25.86
C GLY A 255 5.94 11.27 26.02
N ARG A 256 5.88 12.44 25.38
CA ARG A 256 6.87 13.52 25.58
C ARG A 256 6.84 14.08 27.00
N THR A 257 5.65 14.20 27.58
CA THR A 257 5.47 14.71 28.94
C THR A 257 6.05 13.73 29.96
N LEU A 258 5.77 12.43 29.79
CA LEU A 258 6.35 11.36 30.59
C LEU A 258 7.87 11.29 30.44
N GLN A 259 8.39 11.47 29.22
CA GLN A 259 9.83 11.51 28.97
C GLN A 259 10.49 12.68 29.73
N LEU A 260 9.88 13.86 29.72
CA LEU A 260 10.40 15.02 30.46
C LEU A 260 10.36 14.79 31.97
N GLN A 261 9.30 14.17 32.50
CA GLN A 261 9.21 13.81 33.92
C GLN A 261 10.24 12.74 34.31
N ALA A 262 10.45 11.75 33.46
CA ALA A 262 11.44 10.68 33.65
C ALA A 262 12.85 11.24 33.76
N THR A 263 13.22 12.18 32.88
CA THR A 263 14.54 12.81 32.92
C THR A 263 14.74 13.71 34.14
N LYS A 264 13.70 14.43 34.58
CA LYS A 264 13.81 15.34 35.74
C LYS A 264 13.76 14.62 37.08
N HIS A 265 12.86 13.66 37.24
CA HIS A 265 12.58 12.99 38.51
C HIS A 265 12.23 11.51 38.29
N PRO A 266 13.23 10.62 38.15
CA PRO A 266 12.99 9.18 38.05
C PRO A 266 12.37 8.65 39.37
N ARG A 267 11.21 8.01 39.28
CA ARG A 267 10.45 7.48 40.43
C ARG A 267 9.79 6.16 40.07
N LYS A 268 9.68 5.24 41.04
CA LYS A 268 8.98 3.94 40.86
C LYS A 268 7.54 4.08 40.38
N ARG A 269 6.83 5.13 40.82
CA ARG A 269 5.46 5.41 40.38
C ARG A 269 5.37 5.70 38.88
N LEU A 270 6.36 6.38 38.31
CA LEU A 270 6.39 6.73 36.90
C LEU A 270 6.50 5.49 36.00
N ILE A 271 7.21 4.45 36.45
CA ILE A 271 7.30 3.16 35.74
C ILE A 271 5.90 2.55 35.57
N ARG A 272 5.06 2.59 36.62
CA ARG A 272 3.67 2.10 36.55
C ARG A 272 2.83 2.92 35.59
N GLU A 273 3.00 4.24 35.57
CA GLU A 273 2.30 5.13 34.64
C GLU A 273 2.72 4.87 33.18
N ILE A 274 4.02 4.64 32.92
CA ILE A 274 4.51 4.25 31.59
C ILE A 274 3.94 2.90 31.16
N HIS A 275 3.86 1.90 32.04
CA HIS A 275 3.26 0.61 31.70
C HIS A 275 1.77 0.71 31.34
N ARG A 276 0.99 1.53 32.05
CA ARG A 276 -0.40 1.80 31.68
C ARG A 276 -0.53 2.39 30.28
N VAL A 277 0.33 3.34 29.94
CA VAL A 277 0.35 3.94 28.60
C VAL A 277 0.75 2.92 27.53
N ILE A 278 1.66 1.98 27.85
CA ILE A 278 2.02 0.89 26.93
C ILE A 278 0.81 -0.01 26.67
N GLU A 279 0.09 -0.42 27.72
CA GLU A 279 -1.14 -1.22 27.61
C GLU A 279 -2.21 -0.50 26.77
N GLU A 280 -2.42 0.81 27.02
CA GLU A 280 -3.36 1.62 26.23
C GLU A 280 -2.96 1.70 24.76
N ILE A 281 -1.66 1.86 24.44
CA ILE A 281 -1.17 1.86 23.05
C ILE A 281 -1.37 0.50 22.39
N GLU A 282 -1.19 -0.61 23.12
CA GLU A 282 -1.46 -1.96 22.61
C GLU A 282 -2.94 -2.13 22.23
N LEU A 283 -3.86 -1.71 23.10
CA LEU A 283 -5.28 -1.72 22.82
C LEU A 283 -5.63 -0.88 21.58
N LEU A 284 -5.01 0.29 21.43
CA LEU A 284 -5.22 1.14 20.26
C LEU A 284 -4.70 0.52 18.97
N ARG A 285 -3.58 -0.19 19.03
CA ARG A 285 -3.05 -0.93 17.88
C ARG A 285 -4.01 -2.04 17.47
N ASP A 286 -4.53 -2.79 18.43
CA ASP A 286 -5.45 -3.89 18.15
C ASP A 286 -6.77 -3.37 17.54
N ILE A 287 -7.31 -2.26 18.05
CA ILE A 287 -8.46 -1.58 17.44
C ILE A 287 -8.13 -1.10 16.02
N THR A 288 -6.95 -0.53 15.79
CA THR A 288 -6.52 -0.05 14.47
C THR A 288 -6.40 -1.22 13.48
N ASN A 289 -5.92 -2.38 13.93
CA ASN A 289 -5.88 -3.61 13.13
C ASN A 289 -7.29 -4.09 12.78
N CYS A 290 -8.24 -4.09 13.72
CA CYS A 290 -9.63 -4.41 13.40
C CYS A 290 -10.22 -3.44 12.36
N GLN A 291 -9.95 -2.13 12.48
CA GLN A 291 -10.39 -1.13 11.49
C GLN A 291 -9.78 -1.38 10.11
N PHE A 292 -8.51 -1.79 10.07
CA PHE A 292 -7.81 -2.17 8.85
C PHE A 292 -8.48 -3.36 8.17
N GLU A 293 -8.78 -4.43 8.93
CA GLU A 293 -9.48 -5.62 8.43
C GLU A 293 -10.88 -5.28 7.93
N VAL A 294 -11.66 -4.49 8.67
CA VAL A 294 -13.01 -4.06 8.25
C VAL A 294 -12.96 -3.31 6.92
N LEU A 295 -12.02 -2.37 6.75
CA LEU A 295 -11.86 -1.66 5.47
C LEU A 295 -11.42 -2.60 4.35
N TRP A 296 -10.53 -3.55 4.63
CA TRP A 296 -10.08 -4.53 3.65
C TRP A 296 -11.23 -5.43 3.19
N SER A 297 -11.98 -6.01 4.12
CA SER A 297 -13.19 -6.79 3.82
C SER A 297 -14.22 -5.97 3.05
N PHE A 298 -14.38 -4.69 3.37
CA PHE A 298 -15.30 -3.81 2.65
C PHE A 298 -14.85 -3.58 1.20
N ILE A 299 -13.55 -3.42 0.93
CA ILE A 299 -13.02 -3.36 -0.44
C ILE A 299 -13.34 -4.66 -1.22
N GLN A 300 -13.19 -5.82 -0.58
CA GLN A 300 -13.46 -7.13 -1.21
C GLN A 300 -14.96 -7.32 -1.54
N VAL A 301 -15.84 -6.89 -0.64
CA VAL A 301 -17.30 -6.92 -0.86
C VAL A 301 -17.71 -5.99 -2.01
N LEU A 302 -17.00 -4.88 -2.20
CA LEU A 302 -17.27 -3.91 -3.27
C LEU A 302 -16.64 -4.29 -4.62
N ASP A 303 -15.75 -5.28 -4.65
CA ASP A 303 -15.04 -5.70 -5.85
C ASP A 303 -16.01 -6.20 -6.92
N ASP A 304 -15.80 -5.75 -8.17
CA ASP A 304 -16.69 -6.08 -9.27
C ASP A 304 -16.68 -7.59 -9.57
N LYS A 305 -15.54 -8.24 -9.33
CA LYS A 305 -15.37 -9.70 -9.47
C LYS A 305 -16.12 -10.54 -8.44
N SER A 306 -16.50 -9.94 -7.29
CA SER A 306 -17.22 -10.63 -6.22
C SER A 306 -18.72 -10.82 -6.54
N PHE A 307 -19.26 -10.08 -7.51
CA PHE A 307 -20.68 -10.16 -7.88
C PHE A 307 -20.92 -11.21 -8.97
N ARG A 308 -21.95 -12.06 -8.79
CA ARG A 308 -22.38 -13.04 -9.81
C ARG A 308 -22.86 -12.40 -11.12
N ILE A 309 -23.41 -11.19 -11.04
CA ILE A 309 -23.87 -10.38 -12.18
C ILE A 309 -23.48 -8.92 -11.90
N THR A 310 -22.71 -8.31 -12.80
CA THR A 310 -22.23 -6.92 -12.65
C THR A 310 -22.94 -5.98 -13.63
N ASN A 311 -23.11 -4.71 -13.22
CA ASN A 311 -23.60 -3.64 -14.09
C ASN A 311 -22.43 -2.74 -14.51
N ARG A 312 -22.44 -2.20 -15.73
CA ARG A 312 -21.40 -1.28 -16.26
C ARG A 312 -21.22 -0.05 -15.37
N THR A 313 -22.30 0.40 -14.72
CA THR A 313 -22.28 1.49 -13.74
C THR A 313 -21.55 1.13 -12.44
N ARG A 314 -21.61 -0.14 -11.98
CA ARG A 314 -20.93 -0.61 -10.77
C ARG A 314 -19.42 -0.71 -10.98
N ASN A 315 -18.96 -1.20 -12.13
CA ASN A 315 -17.53 -1.27 -12.47
C ASN A 315 -16.90 0.13 -12.50
N SER A 316 -17.58 1.11 -13.13
CA SER A 316 -17.13 2.50 -13.13
C SER A 316 -17.06 3.13 -11.73
N ARG A 317 -18.05 2.88 -10.86
CA ARG A 317 -18.08 3.39 -9.48
C ARG A 317 -17.00 2.77 -8.59
N PHE A 318 -16.75 1.46 -8.75
CA PHE A 318 -15.76 0.74 -7.94
C PHE A 318 -14.36 1.31 -8.10
N HIS A 319 -13.97 1.80 -9.28
CA HIS A 319 -12.64 2.39 -9.48
C HIS A 319 -12.35 3.54 -8.50
N LEU A 320 -13.33 4.44 -8.31
CA LEU A 320 -13.19 5.59 -7.41
C LEU A 320 -13.27 5.18 -5.94
N GLU A 321 -14.18 4.28 -5.61
CA GLU A 321 -14.32 3.71 -4.26
C GLU A 321 -13.04 2.99 -3.84
N LYS A 322 -12.45 2.19 -4.73
CA LYS A 322 -11.19 1.49 -4.51
C LYS A 322 -10.05 2.49 -4.26
N GLN A 323 -9.94 3.56 -5.05
CA GLN A 323 -8.91 4.57 -4.82
C GLN A 323 -9.08 5.29 -3.46
N PHE A 324 -10.31 5.64 -3.11
CA PHE A 324 -10.63 6.27 -1.82
C PHE A 324 -10.31 5.34 -0.64
N LEU A 325 -10.81 4.10 -0.69
CA LEU A 325 -10.64 3.10 0.36
C LEU A 325 -9.18 2.64 0.51
N THR A 326 -8.45 2.46 -0.59
CA THR A 326 -7.00 2.12 -0.53
C THR A 326 -6.18 3.24 0.09
N THR A 327 -6.56 4.50 -0.13
CA THR A 327 -5.92 5.65 0.53
C THR A 327 -6.20 5.64 2.04
N ALA A 328 -7.44 5.38 2.45
CA ALA A 328 -7.79 5.23 3.87
C ALA A 328 -7.08 4.04 4.53
N HIS A 329 -6.98 2.92 3.83
CA HIS A 329 -6.28 1.72 4.27
C HIS A 329 -4.78 1.99 4.49
N ARG A 330 -4.13 2.70 3.56
CA ARG A 330 -2.73 3.16 3.73
C ARG A 330 -2.56 4.06 4.94
N HIS A 331 -3.53 4.92 5.22
CA HIS A 331 -3.52 5.80 6.40
C HIS A 331 -3.60 5.01 7.71
N LEU A 332 -4.51 4.02 7.81
CA LEU A 332 -4.57 3.15 8.99
C LEU A 332 -3.29 2.36 9.21
N LYS A 333 -2.69 1.82 8.13
CA LYS A 333 -1.41 1.12 8.22
C LYS A 333 -0.29 2.03 8.76
N LYS A 334 -0.22 3.27 8.29
CA LYS A 334 0.72 4.26 8.81
C LYS A 334 0.47 4.55 10.30
N LYS A 335 -0.79 4.75 10.69
CA LYS A 335 -1.18 4.98 12.08
C LYS A 335 -0.78 3.82 13.00
N SER A 336 -0.95 2.57 12.56
CA SER A 336 -0.46 1.39 13.31
C SER A 336 1.05 1.43 13.50
N ALA A 337 1.82 1.73 12.45
CA ALA A 337 3.26 1.85 12.55
C ALA A 337 3.69 2.96 13.52
N ASP A 338 3.01 4.11 13.50
CA ASP A 338 3.26 5.22 14.42
C ASP A 338 3.00 4.82 15.89
N LEU A 339 1.97 4.02 16.15
CA LEU A 339 1.67 3.46 17.48
C LEU A 339 2.75 2.45 17.92
N ASP A 340 3.21 1.58 17.04
CA ASP A 340 4.30 0.63 17.33
C ASP A 340 5.62 1.35 17.67
N HIS A 341 5.93 2.41 16.93
CA HIS A 341 7.08 3.27 17.24
C HIS A 341 6.94 3.93 18.62
N LEU A 342 5.75 4.43 18.96
CA LEU A 342 5.50 5.05 20.27
C LEU A 342 5.62 4.02 21.40
N ARG A 343 5.06 2.83 21.23
CA ARG A 343 5.20 1.71 22.17
C ARG A 343 6.67 1.40 22.44
N SER A 344 7.47 1.20 21.38
CA SER A 344 8.91 0.90 21.50
C SER A 344 9.65 1.98 22.29
N ARG A 345 9.32 3.27 22.05
CA ARG A 345 9.86 4.38 22.83
C ARG A 345 9.48 4.33 24.30
N MET A 346 8.22 4.02 24.62
CA MET A 346 7.75 3.92 26.01
C MET A 346 8.40 2.75 26.74
N VAL A 347 8.59 1.60 26.08
CA VAL A 347 9.31 0.44 26.65
C VAL A 347 10.76 0.81 26.99
N ASN A 348 11.45 1.50 26.07
CA ASN A 348 12.80 1.95 26.32
C ASN A 348 12.87 2.98 27.44
N LEU A 349 11.91 3.90 27.50
CA LEU A 349 11.81 4.88 28.58
C LEU A 349 11.60 4.20 29.94
N SER A 350 10.72 3.19 30.02
CA SER A 350 10.49 2.41 31.23
C SER A 350 11.79 1.78 31.74
N ARG A 351 12.56 1.14 30.83
CA ARG A 351 13.86 0.53 31.18
C ARG A 351 14.85 1.57 31.70
N GLN A 352 14.95 2.74 31.06
CA GLN A 352 15.83 3.82 31.49
C GLN A 352 15.44 4.36 32.87
N VAL A 353 14.15 4.53 33.14
CA VAL A 353 13.66 4.97 34.46
C VAL A 353 13.94 3.92 35.52
N ALA A 354 13.73 2.63 35.22
CA ALA A 354 14.02 1.55 36.15
C ALA A 354 15.51 1.54 36.56
N GLN A 355 16.42 1.64 35.58
CA GLN A 355 17.85 1.75 35.83
C GLN A 355 18.21 3.00 36.64
N SER A 356 17.62 4.15 36.30
CA SER A 356 17.89 5.40 37.02
C SER A 356 17.42 5.34 38.48
N VAL A 357 16.30 4.68 38.73
CA VAL A 357 15.81 4.45 40.10
C VAL A 357 16.74 3.50 40.86
N GLU A 358 17.20 2.42 40.23
CA GLU A 358 18.14 1.47 40.85
C GLU A 358 19.45 2.16 41.27
N ILE A 359 20.00 3.04 40.41
CA ILE A 359 21.19 3.84 40.73
C ILE A 359 20.93 4.76 41.94
N LEU A 360 19.77 5.42 42.00
CA LEU A 360 19.41 6.27 43.15
C LEU A 360 19.24 5.45 44.44
N GLU A 361 18.73 4.22 44.36
CA GLU A 361 18.65 3.32 45.51
C GLU A 361 20.04 2.87 45.99
N GLU A 362 21.00 2.69 45.08
CA GLU A 362 22.40 2.42 45.43
C GLU A 362 23.01 3.58 46.23
N ASP A 363 22.75 4.82 45.81
CA ASP A 363 23.25 6.02 46.51
C ASP A 363 22.63 6.18 47.90
N HIS A 364 21.35 5.85 48.06
CA HIS A 364 20.74 5.76 49.40
C HIS A 364 21.38 4.65 50.25
N GLY A 365 21.74 3.51 49.64
CA GLY A 365 22.51 2.46 50.30
C GLY A 365 23.84 2.97 50.86
N LYS A 366 24.58 3.80 50.11
CA LYS A 366 25.82 4.44 50.58
C LYS A 366 25.57 5.40 51.75
N ALA A 367 24.49 6.18 51.71
CA ALA A 367 24.13 7.08 52.81
C ALA A 367 23.79 6.31 54.10
N ILE A 368 23.06 5.20 53.98
CA ILE A 368 22.78 4.31 55.11
C ILE A 368 24.09 3.72 55.67
N LEU A 369 25.00 3.27 54.81
CA LEU A 369 26.31 2.76 55.22
C LEU A 369 27.14 3.80 56.00
N LEU A 370 27.13 5.06 55.56
CA LEU A 370 27.81 6.14 56.29
C LEU A 370 27.15 6.39 57.66
N PHE A 371 25.82 6.38 57.72
CA PHE A 371 25.09 6.54 58.98
C PHE A 371 25.36 5.39 59.96
N THR A 372 25.40 4.14 59.48
CA THR A 372 25.73 2.99 60.32
C THR A 372 27.18 3.02 60.77
N MET A 373 28.13 3.44 59.93
CA MET A 373 29.54 3.63 60.32
C MET A 373 29.67 4.66 61.46
N VAL A 374 29.02 5.81 61.32
CA VAL A 374 28.98 6.85 62.36
C VAL A 374 28.37 6.29 63.65
N THR A 375 27.25 5.58 63.56
CA THR A 375 26.58 5.00 64.74
C THR A 375 27.42 3.95 65.45
N ILE A 376 28.08 3.05 64.71
CA ILE A 376 28.93 1.97 65.27
C ILE A 376 30.10 2.55 66.07
N ILE A 377 30.62 3.72 65.68
CA ILE A 377 31.71 4.40 66.39
C ILE A 377 31.17 5.18 67.60
N PHE A 378 30.13 6.00 67.41
CA PHE A 378 29.67 6.92 68.45
C PHE A 378 28.77 6.29 69.50
N LEU A 379 27.98 5.26 69.18
CA LEU A 379 27.07 4.63 70.15
C LEU A 379 27.83 4.01 71.35
N PRO A 380 28.87 3.17 71.17
CA PRO A 380 29.64 2.66 72.30
C PRO A 380 30.43 3.74 73.02
N LEU A 381 30.94 4.75 72.31
CA LEU A 381 31.63 5.88 72.93
C LEU A 381 30.68 6.71 73.81
N SER A 382 29.44 6.92 73.33
CA SER A 382 28.36 7.58 74.07
C SER A 382 27.92 6.76 75.28
N PHE A 383 27.89 5.44 75.17
CA PHE A 383 27.61 4.55 76.30
C PHE A 383 28.70 4.65 77.38
N VAL A 384 29.98 4.59 77.00
CA VAL A 384 31.10 4.68 77.96
C VAL A 384 31.17 6.05 78.63
N THR A 385 31.00 7.14 77.86
CA THR A 385 30.91 8.49 78.43
C THR A 385 29.72 8.64 79.38
N GLY A 386 28.55 8.11 79.02
CA GLY A 386 27.37 8.11 79.87
C GLY A 386 27.58 7.31 81.16
N TYR A 387 28.11 6.08 81.05
CA TYR A 387 28.36 5.19 82.18
C TYR A 387 29.39 5.78 83.16
N LEU A 388 30.51 6.30 82.66
CA LEU A 388 31.55 6.93 83.49
C LEU A 388 31.14 8.33 83.99
N GLY A 389 30.18 8.98 83.32
CA GLY A 389 29.57 10.24 83.75
C GLY A 389 28.47 10.08 84.80
N MET A 390 28.05 8.86 85.15
CA MET A 390 27.11 8.62 86.23
C MET A 390 27.75 8.94 87.59
N ASN A 391 27.02 9.66 88.45
CA ASN A 391 27.47 10.05 89.79
C ASN A 391 27.62 8.83 90.72
N THR A 392 28.72 8.09 90.58
CA THR A 392 29.13 7.02 91.49
C THR A 392 30.31 7.52 92.33
N THR A 393 30.22 7.34 93.65
CA THR A 393 31.10 7.96 94.65
C THR A 393 32.56 7.50 94.59
N ASP A 394 32.86 6.39 93.90
CA ASP A 394 34.19 5.76 93.87
C ASP A 394 35.07 6.26 92.71
N ILE A 395 34.48 6.64 91.57
CA ILE A 395 35.22 7.10 90.38
C ILE A 395 35.61 8.59 90.48
N ARG A 396 34.88 9.40 91.27
CA ARG A 396 35.08 10.86 91.38
C ARG A 396 36.36 11.27 92.16
N ASN A 397 36.89 10.40 93.02
CA ASN A 397 38.04 10.71 93.90
C ASN A 397 39.37 10.11 93.43
N SER A 398 39.43 9.55 92.22
CA SER A 398 40.66 8.95 91.68
C SER A 398 41.57 10.00 91.03
N GLN A 399 42.89 9.96 91.28
CA GLN A 399 43.87 10.89 90.68
C GLN A 399 44.17 10.63 89.19
N GLN A 400 43.54 9.64 88.55
CA GLN A 400 43.73 9.31 87.13
C GLN A 400 42.43 9.44 86.33
N ASN A 401 41.95 10.67 86.18
CA ASN A 401 40.58 10.90 85.71
C ASN A 401 40.35 10.83 84.18
N GLN A 402 41.39 10.82 83.35
CA GLN A 402 41.23 10.85 81.87
C GLN A 402 41.70 9.57 81.17
N TRP A 403 42.71 8.88 81.71
CA TRP A 403 43.28 7.68 81.08
C TRP A 403 42.32 6.49 81.10
N ILE A 404 41.56 6.32 82.19
CA ILE A 404 40.59 5.23 82.36
C ILE A 404 39.49 5.28 81.29
N PHE A 405 39.06 6.47 80.89
CA PHE A 405 38.12 6.64 79.78
C PHE A 405 38.67 6.06 78.47
N TRP A 406 39.89 6.43 78.08
CA TRP A 406 40.51 5.95 76.84
C TRP A 406 40.89 4.46 76.91
N ALA A 407 41.29 3.97 78.09
CA ALA A 407 41.64 2.57 78.34
C ALA A 407 40.44 1.62 78.23
N ILE A 408 39.21 2.09 78.46
CA ILE A 408 37.98 1.29 78.32
C ILE A 408 37.32 1.53 76.97
N SER A 409 37.22 2.79 76.53
CA SER A 409 36.51 3.15 75.31
C SER A 409 37.18 2.62 74.03
N LEU A 410 38.49 2.80 73.86
CA LEU A 410 39.20 2.36 72.65
C LEU A 410 39.11 0.84 72.41
N PRO A 411 39.40 -0.04 73.40
CA PRO A 411 39.27 -1.48 73.18
C PRO A 411 37.82 -1.90 72.96
N LEU A 412 36.85 -1.28 73.65
CA LEU A 412 35.43 -1.57 73.42
C LEU A 412 34.99 -1.17 72.00
N THR A 413 35.34 0.04 71.54
CA THR A 413 35.03 0.49 70.18
C THR A 413 35.74 -0.36 69.14
N SER A 414 37.01 -0.72 69.38
CA SER A 414 37.79 -1.59 68.49
C SER A 414 37.16 -2.98 68.38
N LEU A 415 36.72 -3.55 69.51
CA LEU A 415 36.06 -4.86 69.53
C LEU A 415 34.76 -4.82 68.72
N ILE A 416 33.93 -3.79 68.92
CA ILE A 416 32.64 -3.64 68.22
C ILE A 416 32.86 -3.42 66.73
N VAL A 417 33.83 -2.61 66.32
CA VAL A 417 34.17 -2.40 64.91
C VAL A 417 34.69 -3.68 64.27
N VAL A 418 35.60 -4.42 64.92
CA VAL A 418 36.12 -5.69 64.41
C VAL A 418 35.00 -6.72 64.28
N LEU A 419 34.11 -6.80 65.27
CA LEU A 419 32.96 -7.71 65.23
C LEU A 419 31.99 -7.34 64.10
N ALA A 420 31.68 -6.05 63.94
CA ALA A 420 30.83 -5.57 62.86
C ALA A 420 31.45 -5.85 61.47
N LEU A 421 32.75 -5.67 61.32
CA LEU A 421 33.48 -5.91 60.08
C LEU A 421 33.56 -7.41 59.75
N LEU A 422 33.73 -8.27 60.77
CA LEU A 422 33.64 -9.72 60.61
C LEU A 422 32.25 -10.16 60.15
N VAL A 423 31.19 -9.57 60.71
CA VAL A 423 29.80 -9.85 60.29
C VAL A 423 29.55 -9.35 58.86
N ALA A 424 30.03 -8.15 58.51
CA ALA A 424 29.87 -7.60 57.17
C ALA A 424 30.61 -8.42 56.09
N LEU A 425 31.85 -8.86 56.36
CA LEU A 425 32.66 -9.62 55.40
C LEU A 425 32.27 -11.10 55.29
N LYS A 426 31.79 -11.73 56.38
CA LYS A 426 31.34 -13.14 56.38
C LYS A 426 29.82 -13.31 56.30
N GLY A 427 29.07 -12.22 56.16
CA GLY A 427 27.60 -12.23 56.16
C GLY A 427 27.02 -13.15 55.09
N ASP A 428 27.58 -13.15 53.89
CA ASP A 428 27.08 -13.98 52.78
C ASP A 428 27.32 -15.48 53.03
N SER A 429 28.52 -15.89 53.48
CA SER A 429 28.78 -17.31 53.82
C SER A 429 27.98 -17.81 55.02
N ILE A 430 27.69 -16.95 56.01
CA ILE A 430 26.88 -17.34 57.19
C ILE A 430 25.42 -17.50 56.79
N ARG A 431 24.93 -16.65 55.88
CA ARG A 431 23.55 -16.69 55.35
C ARG A 431 23.34 -17.89 54.44
N GLU A 432 24.29 -18.22 53.57
CA GLU A 432 24.26 -19.44 52.76
C GLU A 432 24.26 -20.71 53.64
N MET A 433 25.11 -20.76 54.67
CA MET A 433 25.16 -21.90 55.61
C MET A 433 23.88 -22.07 56.45
N TRP A 434 23.13 -20.99 56.70
CA TRP A 434 21.84 -21.02 57.38
C TRP A 434 20.71 -21.52 56.47
N ILE A 435 20.68 -21.06 55.21
CA ILE A 435 19.72 -21.50 54.20
C ILE A 435 19.93 -22.98 53.86
N ASP A 436 21.18 -23.42 53.73
CA ASP A 436 21.50 -24.83 53.50
C ASP A 436 21.08 -25.74 54.66
N ARG A 437 21.17 -25.26 55.91
CA ARG A 437 20.70 -26.01 57.08
C ARG A 437 19.17 -26.16 57.14
N GLN A 438 18.42 -25.18 56.63
CA GLN A 438 16.96 -25.27 56.54
C GLN A 438 16.53 -26.19 55.40
N SER A 439 17.15 -26.07 54.22
CA SER A 439 16.86 -26.94 53.07
C SER A 439 17.20 -28.41 53.35
N PHE A 440 18.23 -28.69 54.15
CA PHE A 440 18.58 -30.06 54.58
C PHE A 440 17.53 -30.66 55.53
N LYS A 441 16.88 -29.84 56.36
CA LYS A 441 15.79 -30.30 57.24
C LYS A 441 14.52 -30.61 56.45
N GLU A 442 14.17 -29.78 55.48
CA GLU A 442 13.01 -30.00 54.58
C GLU A 442 13.21 -31.24 53.70
N LYS A 443 14.37 -31.39 53.06
CA LYS A 443 14.69 -32.59 52.24
C LYS A 443 14.72 -33.88 53.06
N LYS A 444 15.10 -33.81 54.35
CA LYS A 444 15.05 -34.98 55.25
C LYS A 444 13.60 -35.32 55.63
N LEU A 445 12.75 -34.31 55.82
CA LEU A 445 11.33 -34.48 56.11
C LEU A 445 10.59 -35.06 54.89
N GLU A 446 10.84 -34.54 53.68
CA GLU A 446 10.27 -35.06 52.43
C GLU A 446 10.66 -36.52 52.18
N ARG A 447 11.94 -36.87 52.38
CA ARG A 447 12.37 -38.28 52.26
C ARG A 447 11.69 -39.19 53.28
N SER A 448 11.52 -38.74 54.52
CA SER A 448 10.79 -39.52 55.54
C SER A 448 9.30 -39.67 55.22
N LEU A 449 8.68 -38.67 54.59
CA LEU A 449 7.28 -38.72 54.16
C LEU A 449 7.09 -39.61 52.92
N LEU A 450 8.06 -39.62 52.00
CA LEU A 450 8.06 -40.52 50.84
C LEU A 450 8.25 -41.99 51.25
N ASP A 451 9.18 -42.28 52.16
CA ASP A 451 9.38 -43.64 52.70
C ASP A 451 8.13 -44.15 53.46
N TRP A 452 7.47 -43.27 54.21
CA TRP A 452 6.21 -43.61 54.87
C TRP A 452 5.09 -43.89 53.85
N ARG A 453 4.96 -43.05 52.81
CA ARG A 453 3.95 -43.21 51.75
C ARG A 453 4.12 -44.52 50.97
N GLN A 454 5.36 -44.94 50.74
CA GLN A 454 5.66 -46.15 49.98
C GLN A 454 5.47 -47.44 50.79
N SER A 455 5.44 -47.34 52.13
CA SER A 455 5.25 -48.49 53.04
C SER A 455 3.81 -48.70 53.51
N THR A 456 2.88 -47.77 53.27
CA THR A 456 1.52 -47.81 53.84
C THR A 456 0.36 -47.94 52.84
N LEU A 457 0.59 -47.96 51.52
CA LEU A 457 -0.47 -48.10 50.51
C LEU A 457 -0.28 -49.37 49.64
N PRO A 458 -1.33 -50.19 49.40
CA PRO A 458 -1.27 -51.30 48.44
C PRO A 458 -1.23 -50.80 46.99
N ASP A 459 -0.59 -51.57 46.10
CA ASP A 459 -0.27 -51.28 44.69
C ASP A 459 -1.50 -50.83 43.86
N ASP A 460 -1.52 -49.56 43.41
CA ASP A 460 -2.60 -48.91 42.63
C ASP A 460 -2.85 -49.51 41.22
N ARG A 461 -2.15 -50.60 40.86
CA ARG A 461 -2.31 -51.27 39.56
C ARG A 461 -3.65 -51.99 39.38
N ILE A 462 -4.40 -52.24 40.46
CA ILE A 462 -5.67 -52.98 40.38
C ILE A 462 -6.84 -52.07 39.97
N PHE A 463 -6.78 -50.74 40.22
CA PHE A 463 -7.90 -49.84 39.94
C PHE A 463 -7.96 -49.28 38.51
N MET A 464 -6.83 -49.27 37.79
CA MET A 464 -6.75 -48.68 36.45
C MET A 464 -7.24 -49.61 35.31
N ASP A 465 -7.30 -50.93 35.53
CA ASP A 465 -7.73 -51.91 34.53
C ASP A 465 -9.26 -52.12 34.48
N GLU A 466 -9.99 -51.70 35.52
CA GLU A 466 -11.46 -51.72 35.53
C GLU A 466 -12.02 -50.50 34.76
N GLY A 467 -11.46 -49.30 34.99
CA GLY A 467 -11.91 -48.07 34.34
C GLY A 467 -11.57 -47.98 32.85
N LYS A 468 -10.54 -48.69 32.39
CA LYS A 468 -10.18 -48.73 30.96
C LYS A 468 -11.15 -49.58 30.13
N ARG A 469 -11.72 -50.63 30.73
CA ARG A 469 -12.71 -51.50 30.07
C ARG A 469 -14.07 -50.81 29.88
N GLU A 470 -14.50 -49.98 30.83
CA GLU A 470 -15.74 -49.19 30.69
C GLU A 470 -15.64 -48.09 29.62
N ILE A 471 -14.44 -47.54 29.37
CA ILE A 471 -14.25 -46.50 28.35
C ILE A 471 -14.18 -47.10 26.94
N GLU A 472 -13.59 -48.28 26.75
CA GLU A 472 -13.53 -48.94 25.45
C GLU A 472 -14.91 -49.46 24.97
N GLU A 473 -15.82 -49.81 25.86
CA GLU A 473 -17.21 -50.15 25.49
C GLU A 473 -18.02 -48.92 25.04
N LEU A 474 -17.75 -47.73 25.58
CA LEU A 474 -18.45 -46.49 25.21
C LEU A 474 -18.02 -45.94 23.84
N PHE A 475 -16.79 -46.22 23.37
CA PHE A 475 -16.29 -45.71 22.09
C PHE A 475 -16.57 -46.62 20.88
N SER A 476 -17.14 -47.82 21.08
CA SER A 476 -17.43 -48.77 19.99
C SER A 476 -18.83 -48.57 19.35
N GLN A 477 -19.74 -47.82 19.99
CA GLN A 477 -21.12 -47.67 19.48
C GLN A 477 -21.36 -46.47 18.54
N ASP A 478 -20.47 -45.47 18.46
CA ASP A 478 -20.71 -44.23 17.68
C ASP A 478 -19.83 -44.07 16.41
N GLY A 479 -19.25 -45.16 15.91
CA GLY A 479 -18.38 -45.16 14.74
C GLY A 479 -19.08 -45.37 13.39
N ASN A 480 -20.01 -44.51 12.99
CA ASN A 480 -20.44 -44.44 11.59
C ASN A 480 -20.95 -43.04 11.19
N GLY A 481 -20.04 -42.19 10.70
CA GLY A 481 -20.44 -40.96 10.03
C GLY A 481 -19.33 -39.95 9.82
N VAL A 482 -19.07 -39.65 8.55
CA VAL A 482 -18.38 -38.44 8.04
C VAL A 482 -16.85 -38.50 7.96
N MET A 483 -16.40 -39.19 6.92
CA MET A 483 -15.15 -38.95 6.20
C MET A 483 -15.40 -37.85 5.14
N GLY A 484 -14.58 -36.79 5.07
CA GLY A 484 -14.50 -35.99 3.84
C GLY A 484 -13.93 -34.56 3.94
N MET A 485 -12.74 -34.41 3.35
CA MET A 485 -12.16 -33.22 2.71
C MET A 485 -11.39 -32.18 3.56
N ALA A 486 -10.05 -32.31 3.52
CA ALA A 486 -9.14 -31.19 3.31
C ALA A 486 -8.02 -31.64 2.35
N VAL A 487 -8.02 -31.05 1.14
CA VAL A 487 -6.85 -30.75 0.31
C VAL A 487 -6.97 -29.29 -0.06
#